data_AF-A0A6L7A9R5-F1
#
_entry.id   AF-A0A6L7A9R5-F1
#
_cell.length_a   1.000
_cell.length_b   1.000
_cell.length_c   1.000
_cell.angle_alpha   90.00
_cell.angle_beta   90.00
_cell.angle_gamma   90.00
#
_symmetry.space_group_name_H-M   'P 1'
#
loop_
_entity.id
_entity.type
_entity.pdbx_description
1 polymer ?
#
loop_
_entity_poly.entity_id
_entity_poly.type
_entity_poly.pdbx_seq_one_letter_code
_entity_poly.pdbx_strand_id
1 'polypeptide(L)' 'MITLKNVSKWYGHFQVLTDCSTEVKKGEVVVVCGPSGSG' A
#
# COMPACT_ATOMS: atom_id res chain seq x y z
N MET A 1 15.69 -2.40 1.95
CA MET A 1 14.97 -1.39 1.17
C MET A 1 13.81 -2.10 0.52
N ILE A 2 12.59 -1.61 0.75
CA ILE A 2 11.35 -2.16 0.20
C ILE A 2 10.71 -1.05 -0.64
N THR A 3 10.21 -1.38 -1.83
CA THR A 3 9.58 -0.40 -2.72
C THR A 3 8.33 -0.99 -3.36
N LEU A 4 7.23 -0.24 -3.26
CA LEU A 4 5.97 -0.48 -3.97
C LEU A 4 5.82 0.67 -4.98
N LYS A 5 5.57 0.33 -6.25
CA LYS A 5 5.33 1.32 -7.31
C LYS A 5 4.05 1.00 -8.04
N ASN A 6 3.15 1.97 -8.06
CA ASN A 6 1.92 1.95 -8.83
C ASN A 6 1.08 0.67 -8.63
N VAL A 7 1.01 0.20 -7.38
CA VAL A 7 0.37 -1.07 -7.05
C VAL A 7 -1.14 -0.88 -6.99
N SER A 8 -1.85 -1.65 -7.81
CA SER A 8 -3.30 -1.78 -7.72
C SER A 8 -3.67 -3.23 -7.40
N LYS A 9 -4.68 -3.42 -6.55
CA LYS A 9 -5.15 -4.74 -6.14
C LYS A 9 -6.66 -4.82 -6.24
N TRP A 10 -7.14 -5.94 -6.75
CA TRP A 10 -8.55 -6.24 -6.94
C TRP A 10 -8.93 -7.56 -6.29
N TYR A 11 -10.16 -7.62 -5.81
CA TYR A 11 -10.90 -8.82 -5.44
C TYR A 11 -12.18 -8.85 -6.27
N GLY A 12 -12.16 -9.58 -7.39
CA GLY A 12 -13.24 -9.52 -8.37
C GLY A 12 -13.44 -8.10 -8.89
N HIS A 13 -14.63 -7.53 -8.68
CA HIS A 13 -14.99 -6.17 -9.09
C HIS A 13 -14.59 -5.09 -8.08
N PHE A 14 -14.08 -5.47 -6.91
CA PHE A 14 -13.71 -4.51 -5.87
C PHE A 14 -12.23 -4.17 -5.93
N GLN A 15 -11.90 -2.90 -6.15
CA GLN A 15 -10.55 -2.38 -6.10
C GLN A 15 -10.20 -1.98 -4.67
N VAL A 16 -9.22 -2.67 -4.07
CA VAL A 16 -8.82 -2.47 -2.67
C VAL A 16 -7.60 -1.54 -2.56
N LEU A 17 -6.64 -1.66 -3.50
CA LEU A 17 -5.55 -0.70 -3.67
C LEU A 17 -5.65 -0.02 -5.03
N THR A 18 -5.49 1.30 -5.03
CA THR A 18 -5.57 2.16 -6.22
C THR A 18 -4.27 2.93 -6.38
N ASP A 19 -3.42 2.43 -7.27
CA ASP A 19 -2.15 3.08 -7.67
C ASP A 19 -1.22 3.45 -6.49
N CYS A 20 -1.12 2.59 -5.48
CA CYS A 20 -0.36 2.88 -4.27
C CYS A 20 1.15 2.75 -4.49
N SER A 21 1.91 3.74 -4.03
CA SER A 21 3.38 3.75 -4.07
C SER A 21 3.97 4.11 -2.71
N THR A 22 5.04 3.43 -2.31
CA THR A 22 5.79 3.75 -1.10
C THR A 22 7.20 3.17 -1.13
N GLU A 23 8.09 3.71 -0.31
CA GLU A 23 9.46 3.25 -0.12
C GLU A 23 9.76 3.17 1.38
N VAL A 24 10.38 2.07 1.81
CA VAL A 24 10.89 1.91 3.19
C VAL A 24 12.39 1.64 3.11
N LYS A 25 13.18 2.57 3.65
CA LYS A 25 14.64 2.50 3.66
C LYS A 25 15.12 1.58 4.79
N LYS A 26 16.37 1.14 4.70
CA LYS A 26 16.96 0.26 5.72
C LYS A 26 17.05 1.02 7.06
N GLY A 27 16.47 0.45 8.12
CA GLY A 27 16.47 1.04 9.46
C GLY A 27 15.27 1.96 9.75
N GLU A 28 14.39 2.22 8.77
CA GLU A 28 13.16 2.97 9.01
C GLU A 28 12.08 2.09 9.67
N VAL A 29 11.33 2.69 10.60
CA VAL A 29 10.12 2.11 11.19
C VAL A 29 8.94 2.92 10.69
N VAL A 30 8.05 2.27 9.93
CA VAL A 30 6.89 2.91 9.31
C VAL A 30 5.61 2.27 9.83
N VAL A 31 4.64 3.10 10.20
CA VAL A 31 3.29 2.67 10.59
C VAL A 31 2.33 3.16 9.51
N VAL A 32 1.47 2.26 9.03
CA VAL A 32 0.36 2.59 8.13
C VAL A 32 -0.92 2.51 8.95
N CYS A 33 -1.74 3.56 8.90
CA CYS A 33 -3.01 3.63 9.61
C CYS A 33 -4.12 4.18 8.71
N GLY A 34 -5.36 3.79 9.02
CA GLY A 34 -6.55 4.20 8.27
C GLY A 34 -7.80 3.51 8.79
N PRO A 35 -9.00 3.97 8.39
CA PRO A 35 -10.26 3.30 8.73
C PRO A 35 -10.35 1.92 8.07
N SER A 36 -11.26 1.08 8.57
CA SER A 36 -11.55 -0.23 7.95
C SER A 36 -11.86 -0.07 6.46
N GLY A 37 -11.18 -0.85 5.61
CA GLY A 37 -11.35 -0.83 4.16
C GLY A 37 -10.57 0.27 3.41
N SER A 38 -9.66 0.99 4.07
CA SER A 38 -8.84 2.04 3.43
C SER A 38 -7.73 1.54 2.49
N GLY A 39 -7.47 0.24 2.46
CA GLY A 39 -6.49 -0.37 1.56
C GLY A 39 -6.56 -1.89 1.56
#